data_AF-A0A924FKX9-F1
#
_entry.id   AF-A0A924FKX9-F1
#
_cell.length_a   1.000
_cell.length_b   1.000
_cell.length_c   1.000
_cell.angle_alpha   90.00
_cell.angle_beta   90.00
_cell.angle_gamma   90.00
#
_symmetry.space_group_name_H-M   'P 1'
#
loop_
_entity.id
_entity.type
_entity.pdbx_description
1 polymer ?
#
loop_
_entity_poly.entity_id
_entity_poly.type
_entity_poly.pdbx_seq_one_letter_code
_entity_poly.pdbx_strand_id
1 'polypeptide(L)'
;MTQYDPIKDAQGNVIAVLYVGINISDRFHFGISAKVSMMAFALLAAVFASYTWALGSAMSSVAQAGGAGMAQQMASVQSRYAMFALLAVVIVAGGLYLLLQAIVTRPMKQAMAAAQQLAGGDLTTQVHVGRADEIGELMQAINGVGQGLAGVVGTVRKSTDQINIASSEIAIGNNDLSARTESQASALGQTTASMGNFTATVKRNAESAREASMLVNSASDNAVKGGAVVAQVVTTMGSIKESSRKIVDIIGVIDGIAFQTNILALNASVEAARAGEQGRGFAVVATEVRNLAQRSAAAAKEIKALIADSVDKVDKGSKLVDQAGRTMEEIVSSVRNVTSIMSEIAAASIEQSNDIEEV
;
A
#
# COMPACT_ATOMS: atom_id res chain seq x y z
N MET A 1 -14.78 -56.23 -37.78
CA MET A 1 -13.72 -56.34 -36.76
C MET A 1 -13.46 -54.93 -36.27
N THR A 2 -13.88 -54.60 -35.05
CA THR A 2 -13.64 -53.29 -34.43
C THR A 2 -12.15 -53.15 -34.15
N GLN A 3 -11.49 -52.20 -34.80
CA GLN A 3 -10.07 -51.93 -34.58
C GLN A 3 -9.97 -50.85 -33.50
N TYR A 4 -9.37 -51.21 -32.37
CA TYR A 4 -9.17 -50.33 -31.24
C TYR A 4 -7.77 -49.73 -31.35
N ASP A 5 -7.68 -48.42 -31.57
CA ASP A 5 -6.40 -47.71 -31.56
C ASP A 5 -6.32 -46.86 -30.28
N PRO A 6 -5.47 -47.23 -29.30
CA PRO A 6 -5.36 -46.51 -28.04
C PRO A 6 -4.59 -45.20 -28.21
N ILE A 7 -5.21 -44.08 -27.81
CA ILE A 7 -4.54 -42.78 -27.73
C ILE A 7 -3.81 -42.72 -26.39
N LYS A 8 -2.49 -42.58 -26.46
CA LYS A 8 -1.59 -42.52 -25.30
C LYS A 8 -1.14 -41.08 -25.01
N ASP A 9 -0.96 -40.76 -23.74
CA ASP A 9 -0.26 -39.54 -23.33
C ASP A 9 1.26 -39.64 -23.60
N ALA A 10 1.99 -38.55 -23.34
CA ALA A 10 3.44 -38.51 -23.50
C ALA A 10 4.20 -39.48 -22.56
N GLN A 11 3.54 -40.02 -21.53
CA GLN A 11 4.07 -41.01 -20.60
C GLN A 11 3.70 -42.46 -20.98
N GLY A 12 2.96 -42.66 -22.09
CA GLY A 12 2.57 -43.97 -22.60
C GLY A 12 1.31 -44.57 -21.97
N ASN A 13 0.59 -43.83 -21.12
CA ASN A 13 -0.65 -44.29 -20.50
C ASN A 13 -1.84 -44.05 -21.45
N VAL A 14 -2.77 -45.00 -21.52
CA VAL A 14 -3.95 -44.89 -22.37
C VAL A 14 -4.93 -43.91 -21.74
N ILE A 15 -5.11 -42.75 -22.37
CA ILE A 15 -5.98 -41.67 -21.88
C ILE A 15 -7.32 -41.61 -22.61
N ALA A 16 -7.40 -42.18 -23.81
CA ALA A 16 -8.63 -42.31 -24.57
C ALA A 16 -8.51 -43.49 -25.55
N VAL A 17 -9.65 -44.08 -25.89
CA VAL A 17 -9.74 -45.11 -26.93
C VAL A 17 -10.54 -44.49 -28.06
N LEU A 18 -9.91 -44.28 -29.22
CA LEU A 18 -10.62 -43.77 -30.39
C LEU A 18 -11.45 -44.91 -30.96
N TYR A 19 -12.77 -44.82 -30.81
CA TYR A 19 -13.66 -45.73 -31.51
C TYR A 19 -13.72 -45.29 -32.97
N VAL A 20 -12.90 -45.90 -33.83
CA VAL A 20 -13.11 -45.81 -35.28
C VAL A 20 -14.29 -46.74 -35.59
N GLY A 21 -15.49 -46.25 -35.30
CA GLY A 21 -16.71 -46.82 -35.83
C GLY A 21 -16.68 -46.62 -37.33
N ILE A 22 -16.44 -47.68 -38.09
CA ILE A 22 -16.84 -47.72 -39.50
C ILE A 22 -18.30 -47.27 -39.51
N ASN A 23 -18.65 -46.22 -40.26
CA ASN A 23 -20.06 -45.88 -40.43
C ASN A 23 -20.74 -47.08 -41.11
N ILE A 24 -21.53 -47.81 -40.35
CA ILE A 24 -22.18 -49.05 -40.80
C ILE A 24 -23.58 -48.76 -41.37
N SER A 25 -24.05 -47.50 -41.30
CA SER A 25 -25.36 -47.11 -41.84
C SER A 25 -25.50 -47.44 -43.33
N ASP A 26 -24.38 -47.44 -44.06
CA ASP A 26 -24.34 -47.67 -45.51
C ASP A 26 -23.96 -49.10 -45.92
N ARG A 27 -23.83 -50.04 -44.97
CA ARG A 27 -23.69 -51.45 -45.32
C ARG A 27 -25.05 -52.13 -45.26
N PHE A 28 -25.42 -52.80 -46.35
CA PHE A 28 -26.57 -53.71 -46.39
C PHE A 28 -26.46 -54.76 -45.27
N HIS A 29 -27.16 -54.52 -44.17
CA HIS A 29 -27.30 -55.47 -43.07
C HIS A 29 -28.75 -55.90 -42.97
N PHE A 30 -28.96 -57.19 -42.75
CA PHE A 30 -30.29 -57.70 -42.49
C PHE A 30 -30.74 -57.20 -41.11
N GLY A 31 -31.74 -56.32 -41.08
CA GLY A 31 -32.39 -55.87 -39.85
C GLY A 31 -33.00 -57.04 -39.08
N ILE A 32 -33.39 -56.80 -37.82
CA ILE A 32 -33.99 -57.83 -36.95
C ILE A 32 -35.21 -58.47 -37.63
N SER A 33 -36.04 -57.66 -38.29
CA SER A 33 -37.20 -58.13 -39.04
C SER A 33 -36.82 -59.11 -40.15
N ALA A 34 -35.72 -58.84 -40.88
CA ALA A 34 -35.24 -59.69 -41.96
C ALA A 34 -34.56 -60.97 -41.45
N LYS A 35 -33.83 -60.91 -40.33
CA LYS A 35 -33.26 -62.10 -39.68
C LYS A 35 -34.37 -63.01 -39.12
N VAL A 36 -35.35 -62.42 -38.45
CA VAL A 36 -36.50 -63.15 -37.91
C VAL A 36 -37.34 -63.74 -39.04
N SER A 37 -37.58 -63.01 -40.13
CA SER A 37 -38.35 -63.53 -41.27
C SER A 37 -37.62 -64.64 -42.03
N MET A 38 -36.31 -64.51 -42.28
CA MET A 38 -35.53 -65.58 -42.93
C MET A 38 -35.49 -66.86 -42.08
N MET A 39 -35.35 -66.75 -40.76
CA MET A 39 -35.34 -67.92 -39.88
C MET A 39 -36.73 -68.51 -39.65
N ALA A 40 -37.78 -67.67 -39.57
CA ALA A 40 -39.17 -68.13 -39.53
C ALA A 40 -39.53 -68.87 -40.82
N PHE A 41 -39.10 -68.35 -41.97
CA PHE A 41 -39.26 -69.01 -43.26
C PHE A 41 -38.49 -70.33 -43.33
N ALA A 42 -37.25 -70.38 -42.83
CA ALA A 42 -36.47 -71.62 -42.75
C ALA A 42 -37.15 -72.68 -41.85
N LEU A 43 -37.70 -72.27 -40.70
CA LEU A 43 -38.46 -73.16 -39.81
C LEU A 43 -39.75 -73.67 -40.47
N LEU A 44 -40.51 -72.78 -41.13
CA LEU A 44 -41.71 -73.15 -41.87
C LEU A 44 -41.38 -74.08 -43.05
N ALA A 45 -40.29 -73.82 -43.77
CA ALA A 45 -39.83 -74.67 -44.86
C ALA A 45 -39.39 -76.05 -44.38
N ALA A 46 -38.68 -76.14 -43.24
CA ALA A 46 -38.30 -77.41 -42.64
C ALA A 46 -39.53 -78.22 -42.20
N VAL A 47 -40.52 -77.55 -41.61
CA VAL A 47 -41.79 -78.17 -41.23
C VAL A 47 -42.62 -78.58 -42.44
N PHE A 48 -42.67 -77.77 -43.49
CA PHE A 48 -43.34 -78.10 -44.73
C PHE A 48 -42.69 -79.30 -45.43
N ALA A 49 -41.36 -79.36 -45.49
CA ALA A 49 -40.63 -80.51 -46.01
C ALA A 49 -40.87 -81.78 -45.18
N SER A 50 -40.93 -81.65 -43.86
CA SER A 50 -41.29 -82.77 -42.96
C SER A 50 -42.73 -83.24 -43.20
N TYR A 51 -43.66 -82.30 -43.43
CA TYR A 51 -45.05 -82.57 -43.73
C TYR A 51 -45.25 -83.28 -45.06
N THR A 52 -44.60 -82.82 -46.14
CA THR A 52 -44.70 -83.45 -47.47
C THR A 52 -44.10 -84.86 -47.48
N TRP A 53 -43.01 -85.08 -46.74
CA TRP A 53 -42.42 -86.41 -46.56
C TRP A 53 -43.33 -87.37 -45.78
N ALA A 54 -43.96 -86.89 -44.71
CA ALA A 54 -44.98 -87.64 -43.97
C ALA A 54 -46.22 -87.96 -44.83
N LEU A 55 -46.62 -87.04 -45.72
CA LEU A 55 -47.76 -87.23 -46.61
C LEU A 55 -47.50 -88.32 -47.65
N GLY A 56 -46.30 -88.33 -48.25
CA GLY A 56 -45.89 -89.35 -49.22
C GLY A 56 -45.81 -90.75 -48.62
N SER A 57 -45.30 -90.88 -47.38
CA SER A 57 -45.23 -92.16 -46.67
C SER A 57 -46.60 -92.68 -46.20
N ALA A 58 -47.53 -91.78 -45.87
CA ALA A 58 -48.90 -92.16 -45.54
C ALA A 58 -49.69 -92.60 -46.78
N MET A 59 -49.59 -91.89 -47.92
CA MET A 59 -50.24 -92.28 -49.17
C MET A 59 -49.77 -93.65 -49.68
N SER A 60 -48.47 -93.96 -49.59
CA SER A 60 -47.95 -95.27 -49.98
C SER A 60 -48.47 -96.40 -49.07
N SER A 61 -48.71 -96.12 -47.78
CA SER A 61 -49.29 -97.09 -46.84
C SER A 61 -50.78 -97.38 -47.09
N VAL A 62 -51.54 -96.41 -47.60
CA VAL A 62 -52.96 -96.57 -47.99
C VAL A 62 -53.08 -97.29 -49.34
N ALA A 63 -52.18 -97.03 -50.28
CA ALA A 63 -52.17 -97.69 -51.59
C ALA A 63 -51.91 -99.20 -51.52
N GLN A 64 -51.28 -99.70 -50.45
CA GLN A 64 -51.02 -101.14 -50.23
C GLN A 64 -52.15 -101.87 -49.47
N ALA A 65 -53.21 -101.15 -49.06
CA ALA A 65 -54.31 -101.70 -48.28
C ALA A 65 -55.51 -102.15 -49.14
N GLY A 66 -55.81 -103.45 -49.13
CA GLY A 66 -56.97 -104.01 -49.86
C GLY A 66 -58.26 -104.11 -49.03
N GLY A 67 -59.40 -103.82 -49.68
CA GLY A 67 -60.73 -104.41 -49.48
C GLY A 67 -61.52 -104.09 -48.20
N ALA A 68 -60.95 -104.32 -47.00
CA ALA A 68 -61.71 -104.24 -45.73
C ALA A 68 -61.02 -103.42 -44.62
N GLY A 69 -59.71 -103.12 -44.75
CA GLY A 69 -58.96 -102.28 -43.81
C GLY A 69 -58.95 -100.79 -44.14
N MET A 70 -59.47 -100.39 -45.30
CA MET A 70 -59.30 -99.04 -45.87
C MET A 70 -59.95 -97.93 -45.04
N ALA A 71 -61.14 -98.18 -44.45
CA ALA A 71 -61.79 -97.22 -43.55
C ALA A 71 -61.02 -97.04 -42.22
N GLN A 72 -60.45 -98.13 -41.69
CA GLN A 72 -59.68 -98.15 -40.44
C GLN A 72 -58.26 -97.57 -40.64
N GLN A 73 -57.68 -97.75 -41.84
CA GLN A 73 -56.44 -97.10 -42.26
C GLN A 73 -56.65 -95.61 -42.59
N MET A 74 -57.76 -95.20 -43.22
CA MET A 74 -58.06 -93.78 -43.40
C MET A 74 -58.24 -93.03 -42.07
N ALA A 75 -58.91 -93.64 -41.08
CA ALA A 75 -59.06 -93.04 -39.76
C ALA A 75 -57.73 -92.92 -38.98
N SER A 76 -56.86 -93.93 -39.07
CA SER A 76 -55.52 -93.89 -38.44
C SER A 76 -54.54 -92.96 -39.17
N VAL A 77 -54.72 -92.78 -40.48
CA VAL A 77 -53.99 -91.79 -41.27
C VAL A 77 -54.42 -90.36 -40.91
N GLN A 78 -55.73 -90.11 -40.77
CA GLN A 78 -56.24 -88.81 -40.30
C GLN A 78 -55.75 -88.45 -38.88
N SER A 79 -55.73 -89.41 -37.93
CA SER A 79 -55.24 -89.13 -36.57
C SER A 79 -53.73 -88.89 -36.52
N ARG A 80 -52.93 -89.60 -37.33
CA ARG A 80 -51.50 -89.35 -37.49
C ARG A 80 -51.21 -87.97 -38.10
N TYR A 81 -51.99 -87.54 -39.08
CA TYR A 81 -51.86 -86.18 -39.65
C TYR A 81 -52.15 -85.08 -38.64
N ALA A 82 -53.23 -85.21 -37.87
CA ALA A 82 -53.55 -84.24 -36.82
C ALA A 82 -52.41 -84.16 -35.78
N MET A 83 -51.81 -85.29 -35.42
CA MET A 83 -50.67 -85.35 -34.49
C MET A 83 -49.41 -84.71 -35.08
N PHE A 84 -49.05 -85.00 -36.33
CA PHE A 84 -47.89 -84.38 -36.98
C PHE A 84 -48.08 -82.87 -37.22
N ALA A 85 -49.27 -82.44 -37.61
CA ALA A 85 -49.60 -81.03 -37.77
C ALA A 85 -49.49 -80.28 -36.44
N LEU A 86 -49.99 -80.88 -35.34
CA LEU A 86 -49.87 -80.31 -34.01
C LEU A 86 -48.40 -80.24 -33.56
N LEU A 87 -47.62 -81.31 -33.78
CA LEU A 87 -46.20 -81.37 -33.42
C LEU A 87 -45.36 -80.36 -34.23
N ALA A 88 -45.65 -80.23 -35.52
CA ALA A 88 -45.10 -79.20 -36.38
C ALA A 88 -45.38 -77.78 -35.85
N VAL A 89 -46.62 -77.48 -35.48
CA VAL A 89 -46.99 -76.18 -34.89
C VAL A 89 -46.23 -75.92 -33.60
N VAL A 90 -46.09 -76.93 -32.72
CA VAL A 90 -45.33 -76.79 -31.47
C VAL A 90 -43.84 -76.55 -31.73
N ILE A 91 -43.24 -77.23 -32.70
CA ILE A 91 -41.83 -77.04 -33.06
C ILE A 91 -41.60 -75.66 -33.66
N VAL A 92 -42.46 -75.18 -34.58
CA VAL A 92 -42.34 -73.82 -35.13
C VAL A 92 -42.54 -72.78 -34.04
N ALA A 93 -43.57 -72.93 -33.19
CA ALA A 93 -43.84 -71.98 -32.12
C ALA A 93 -42.71 -71.94 -31.08
N GLY A 94 -42.21 -73.10 -30.64
CA GLY A 94 -41.09 -73.21 -29.71
C GLY A 94 -39.78 -72.69 -30.30
N GLY A 95 -39.50 -73.03 -31.58
CA GLY A 95 -38.34 -72.54 -32.31
C GLY A 95 -38.36 -71.03 -32.47
N LEU A 96 -39.49 -70.46 -32.87
CA LEU A 96 -39.68 -69.02 -33.01
C LEU A 96 -39.56 -68.30 -31.65
N TYR A 97 -40.10 -68.88 -30.57
CA TYR A 97 -39.97 -68.35 -29.21
C TYR A 97 -38.51 -68.27 -28.75
N LEU A 98 -37.74 -69.36 -28.89
CA LEU A 98 -36.32 -69.39 -28.52
C LEU A 98 -35.48 -68.42 -29.35
N LEU A 99 -35.81 -68.27 -30.64
CA LEU A 99 -35.17 -67.32 -31.54
C LEU A 99 -35.43 -65.87 -31.13
N LEU A 100 -36.69 -65.50 -30.89
CA LEU A 100 -37.05 -64.16 -30.40
C LEU A 100 -36.36 -63.86 -29.07
N GLN A 101 -36.29 -64.85 -28.18
CA GLN A 101 -35.64 -64.70 -26.88
C GLN A 101 -34.12 -64.45 -27.00
N ALA A 102 -33.45 -65.14 -27.93
CA ALA A 102 -32.01 -65.00 -28.16
C ALA A 102 -31.65 -63.73 -28.96
N ILE A 103 -32.46 -63.38 -29.97
CA ILE A 103 -32.18 -62.29 -30.91
C ILE A 103 -32.62 -60.94 -30.34
N VAL A 104 -33.74 -60.88 -29.62
CA VAL A 104 -34.37 -59.62 -29.17
C VAL A 104 -34.35 -59.49 -27.65
N THR A 105 -34.97 -60.44 -26.92
CA THR A 105 -35.23 -60.25 -25.48
C THR A 105 -33.96 -60.15 -24.63
N ARG A 106 -32.97 -61.03 -24.84
CA ARG A 106 -31.71 -61.00 -24.07
C ARG A 106 -30.90 -59.71 -24.32
N PRO A 107 -30.61 -59.30 -25.57
CA PRO A 107 -29.93 -58.03 -25.83
C PRO A 107 -30.71 -56.80 -25.34
N MET A 108 -32.04 -56.78 -25.45
CA MET A 108 -32.85 -55.68 -24.93
C MET A 108 -32.76 -55.55 -23.41
N LYS A 109 -32.72 -56.67 -22.68
CA LYS A 109 -32.47 -56.64 -21.23
C LYS A 109 -31.09 -56.08 -20.89
N GLN A 110 -30.06 -56.37 -21.70
CA GLN A 110 -28.71 -55.81 -21.50
C GLN A 110 -28.68 -54.30 -21.77
N ALA A 111 -29.30 -53.84 -22.87
CA ALA A 111 -29.43 -52.42 -23.17
C ALA A 111 -30.22 -51.68 -22.08
N MET A 112 -31.33 -52.26 -21.60
CA MET A 112 -32.11 -51.70 -20.50
C MET A 112 -31.32 -51.64 -19.18
N ALA A 113 -30.59 -52.69 -18.83
CA ALA A 113 -29.74 -52.70 -17.64
C ALA A 113 -28.63 -51.63 -17.71
N ALA A 114 -28.01 -51.48 -18.88
CA ALA A 114 -27.00 -50.44 -19.08
C ALA A 114 -27.59 -49.03 -19.03
N ALA A 115 -28.77 -48.81 -19.63
CA ALA A 115 -29.47 -47.54 -19.52
C ALA A 115 -29.89 -47.23 -18.07
N GLN A 116 -30.28 -48.24 -17.29
CA GLN A 116 -30.59 -48.10 -15.86
C GLN A 116 -29.34 -47.77 -15.04
N GLN A 117 -28.20 -48.41 -15.31
CA GLN A 117 -26.92 -48.08 -14.67
C GLN A 117 -26.47 -46.65 -15.00
N LEU A 118 -26.60 -46.27 -16.27
CA LEU A 118 -26.33 -44.91 -16.73
C LEU A 118 -27.24 -43.87 -16.04
N ALA A 119 -28.55 -44.16 -15.94
CA ALA A 119 -29.51 -43.33 -15.22
C ALA A 119 -29.23 -43.27 -13.71
N GLY A 120 -28.64 -44.33 -13.15
CA GLY A 120 -28.16 -44.38 -11.77
C GLY A 120 -26.86 -43.61 -11.52
N GLY A 121 -26.25 -43.04 -12.56
CA GLY A 121 -25.00 -42.27 -12.48
C GLY A 121 -23.72 -43.10 -12.62
N ASP A 122 -23.83 -44.39 -12.94
CA ASP A 122 -22.66 -45.21 -13.27
C ASP A 122 -22.27 -44.99 -14.75
N LEU A 123 -21.30 -44.10 -14.95
CA LEU A 123 -20.76 -43.77 -16.26
C LEU A 123 -19.62 -44.70 -16.69
N THR A 124 -19.31 -45.73 -15.88
CA THR A 124 -18.27 -46.72 -16.21
C THR A 124 -18.81 -47.89 -17.04
N THR A 125 -20.13 -48.04 -17.09
CA THR A 125 -20.81 -49.08 -17.87
C THR A 125 -20.54 -48.92 -19.37
N GLN A 126 -20.00 -49.96 -19.99
CA GLN A 126 -19.89 -50.08 -21.44
C GLN A 126 -20.60 -51.35 -21.92
N VAL A 127 -21.50 -51.18 -22.88
CA VAL A 127 -22.18 -52.31 -23.53
C VAL A 127 -21.36 -52.78 -24.72
N HIS A 128 -21.06 -54.07 -24.76
CA HIS A 128 -20.36 -54.65 -25.91
C HIS A 128 -21.25 -54.67 -27.17
N VAL A 129 -20.84 -53.96 -28.22
CA VAL A 129 -21.54 -53.91 -29.51
C VAL A 129 -20.93 -54.94 -30.47
N GLY A 130 -21.46 -56.16 -30.42
CA GLY A 130 -21.05 -57.27 -31.31
C GLY A 130 -21.96 -57.47 -32.52
N ARG A 131 -22.95 -56.59 -32.74
CA ARG A 131 -24.04 -56.77 -33.71
C ARG A 131 -24.22 -55.53 -34.57
N ALA A 132 -24.55 -55.74 -35.83
CA ALA A 132 -24.87 -54.69 -36.81
C ALA A 132 -26.36 -54.76 -37.17
N ASP A 133 -27.21 -54.61 -36.16
CA ASP A 133 -28.66 -54.48 -36.29
C ASP A 133 -29.16 -53.34 -35.40
N GLU A 134 -30.46 -53.05 -35.43
CA GLU A 134 -31.06 -51.90 -34.74
C GLU A 134 -30.79 -51.91 -33.22
N ILE A 135 -30.61 -53.09 -32.63
CA ILE A 135 -30.21 -53.23 -31.21
C ILE A 135 -28.74 -52.85 -31.01
N GLY A 136 -27.86 -53.21 -31.95
CA GLY A 136 -26.47 -52.78 -31.94
C GLY A 136 -26.34 -51.26 -32.04
N GLU A 137 -27.12 -50.61 -32.89
CA GLU A 137 -27.18 -49.15 -32.99
C GLU A 137 -27.69 -48.52 -31.69
N LEU A 138 -28.72 -49.08 -31.06
CA LEU A 138 -29.19 -48.61 -29.76
C LEU A 138 -28.11 -48.74 -28.68
N MET A 139 -27.41 -49.87 -28.61
CA MET A 139 -26.32 -50.07 -27.65
C MET A 139 -25.17 -49.09 -27.89
N GLN A 140 -24.84 -48.79 -29.15
CA GLN A 140 -23.85 -47.79 -29.51
C GLN A 140 -24.30 -46.38 -29.09
N ALA A 141 -25.57 -46.03 -29.29
CA ALA A 141 -26.13 -44.76 -28.84
C ALA A 141 -26.08 -44.62 -27.31
N ILE A 142 -26.42 -45.67 -26.54
CA ILE A 142 -26.31 -45.69 -25.07
C ILE A 142 -24.85 -45.44 -24.63
N ASN A 143 -23.88 -46.12 -25.25
CA ASN A 143 -22.46 -45.88 -24.96
C ASN A 143 -22.04 -44.43 -25.29
N GLY A 144 -22.54 -43.87 -26.39
CA GLY A 144 -22.30 -42.47 -26.77
C GLY A 144 -22.86 -41.48 -25.74
N VAL A 145 -24.07 -41.71 -25.23
CA VAL A 145 -24.65 -40.91 -24.13
C VAL A 145 -23.81 -41.04 -22.86
N GLY A 146 -23.38 -42.25 -22.51
CA GLY A 146 -22.50 -42.49 -21.36
C GLY A 146 -21.18 -41.73 -21.44
N GLN A 147 -20.52 -41.77 -22.59
CA GLN A 147 -19.28 -41.02 -22.84
C GLN A 147 -19.49 -39.50 -22.79
N GLY A 148 -20.58 -39.00 -23.39
CA GLY A 148 -20.92 -37.58 -23.36
C GLY A 148 -21.15 -37.07 -21.93
N LEU A 149 -21.93 -37.81 -21.13
CA LEU A 149 -22.16 -37.50 -19.72
C LEU A 149 -20.87 -37.59 -18.90
N ALA A 150 -20.02 -38.58 -19.15
CA ALA A 150 -18.72 -38.71 -18.48
C ALA A 150 -17.81 -37.51 -18.76
N GLY A 151 -17.81 -37.02 -20.00
CA GLY A 151 -17.11 -35.81 -20.40
C GLY A 151 -17.61 -34.58 -19.64
N VAL A 152 -18.94 -34.37 -19.62
CA VAL A 152 -19.55 -33.23 -18.90
C VAL A 152 -19.23 -33.28 -17.40
N VAL A 153 -19.41 -34.43 -16.74
CA VAL A 153 -19.10 -34.60 -15.32
C VAL A 153 -17.61 -34.39 -15.04
N GLY A 154 -16.73 -34.88 -15.92
CA GLY A 154 -15.28 -34.66 -15.83
C GLY A 154 -14.91 -33.17 -15.91
N THR A 155 -15.51 -32.43 -16.84
CA THR A 155 -15.32 -30.98 -16.94
C THR A 155 -15.84 -30.25 -15.71
N VAL A 156 -17.04 -30.57 -15.23
CA VAL A 156 -17.62 -29.97 -14.01
C VAL A 156 -16.72 -30.23 -12.80
N ARG A 157 -16.25 -31.46 -12.61
CA ARG A 157 -15.34 -31.80 -11.51
C ARG A 157 -14.05 -30.99 -11.58
N LYS A 158 -13.43 -30.91 -12.76
CA LYS A 158 -12.21 -30.13 -12.96
C LYS A 158 -12.42 -28.64 -12.68
N SER A 159 -13.54 -28.08 -13.10
CA SER A 159 -13.91 -26.69 -12.81
C SER A 159 -14.11 -26.47 -11.31
N THR A 160 -14.78 -27.38 -10.60
CA THR A 160 -14.94 -27.29 -9.14
C THR A 160 -13.61 -27.37 -8.40
N ASP A 161 -12.69 -28.25 -8.82
CA ASP A 161 -11.34 -28.33 -8.25
C ASP A 161 -10.57 -27.01 -8.44
N GLN A 162 -10.68 -26.39 -9.62
CA GLN A 162 -10.10 -25.06 -9.88
C GLN A 162 -10.74 -23.96 -9.02
N ILE A 163 -12.07 -23.98 -8.85
CA ILE A 163 -12.78 -23.03 -7.99
C ILE A 163 -12.32 -23.18 -6.52
N ASN A 164 -12.13 -24.40 -6.04
CA ASN A 164 -11.64 -24.65 -4.68
C ASN A 164 -10.23 -24.09 -4.48
N ILE A 165 -9.33 -24.29 -5.45
CA ILE A 165 -7.97 -23.72 -5.41
C ILE A 165 -8.05 -22.19 -5.38
N ALA A 166 -8.78 -21.58 -6.32
CA ALA A 166 -8.93 -20.12 -6.39
C ALA A 166 -9.56 -19.54 -5.11
N SER A 167 -10.54 -20.21 -4.52
CA SER A 167 -11.16 -19.79 -3.27
C SER A 167 -10.20 -19.84 -2.08
N SER A 168 -9.32 -20.85 -2.04
CA SER A 168 -8.26 -20.95 -1.03
C SER A 168 -7.23 -19.81 -1.17
N GLU A 169 -6.82 -19.50 -2.40
CA GLU A 169 -5.93 -18.37 -2.69
C GLU A 169 -6.58 -17.02 -2.30
N ILE A 170 -7.87 -16.84 -2.59
CA ILE A 170 -8.64 -15.66 -2.15
C ILE A 170 -8.66 -15.58 -0.62
N ALA A 171 -8.90 -16.69 0.08
CA ALA A 171 -8.92 -16.70 1.55
C ALA A 171 -7.56 -16.32 2.16
N ILE A 172 -6.46 -16.83 1.60
CA ILE A 172 -5.10 -16.46 2.00
C ILE A 172 -4.84 -14.98 1.72
N GLY A 173 -5.18 -14.49 0.53
CA GLY A 173 -5.03 -13.08 0.16
C GLY A 173 -5.86 -12.14 1.03
N ASN A 174 -7.06 -12.55 1.42
CA ASN A 174 -7.92 -11.77 2.31
C ASN A 174 -7.37 -11.70 3.74
N ASN A 175 -6.76 -12.78 4.24
CA ASN A 175 -6.05 -12.75 5.53
C ASN A 175 -4.82 -11.83 5.49
N ASP A 176 -4.02 -11.86 4.42
CA ASP A 176 -2.90 -10.93 4.25
C ASP A 176 -3.38 -9.47 4.17
N LEU A 177 -4.44 -9.22 3.41
CA LEU A 177 -5.05 -7.89 3.33
C LEU A 177 -5.57 -7.41 4.69
N SER A 178 -6.20 -8.28 5.47
CA SER A 178 -6.65 -7.97 6.83
C SER A 178 -5.47 -7.60 7.74
N ALA A 179 -4.41 -8.41 7.74
CA ALA A 179 -3.21 -8.15 8.53
C ALA A 179 -2.53 -6.82 8.14
N ARG A 180 -2.47 -6.52 6.83
CA ARG A 180 -1.95 -5.24 6.33
C ARG A 180 -2.85 -4.07 6.72
N THR A 181 -4.16 -4.25 6.70
CA THR A 181 -5.13 -3.23 7.11
C THR A 181 -5.00 -2.94 8.61
N GLU A 182 -4.82 -3.97 9.45
CA GLU A 182 -4.56 -3.81 10.88
C GLU A 182 -3.24 -3.08 11.15
N SER A 183 -2.17 -3.44 10.43
CA SER A 183 -0.89 -2.73 10.52
C SER A 183 -1.01 -1.28 10.08
N GLN A 184 -1.74 -1.00 9.01
CA GLN A 184 -1.98 0.36 8.53
C GLN A 184 -2.83 1.16 9.52
N ALA A 185 -3.85 0.57 10.14
CA ALA A 185 -4.65 1.20 11.19
C ALA A 185 -3.78 1.54 12.41
N SER A 186 -2.88 0.64 12.81
CA SER A 186 -1.92 0.89 13.89
C SER A 186 -0.95 2.03 13.55
N ALA A 187 -0.41 2.05 12.32
CA ALA A 187 0.47 3.12 11.84
C ALA A 187 -0.26 4.48 11.77
N LEU A 188 -1.52 4.49 11.37
CA LEU A 188 -2.40 5.67 11.43
C LEU A 188 -2.59 6.14 12.87
N GLY A 189 -2.88 5.23 13.81
CA GLY A 189 -2.98 5.56 15.23
C GLY A 189 -1.71 6.19 15.80
N GLN A 190 -0.53 5.66 15.43
CA GLN A 190 0.76 6.24 15.82
C GLN A 190 1.03 7.60 15.17
N THR A 191 0.59 7.79 13.91
CA THR A 191 0.66 9.07 13.21
C THR A 191 -0.23 10.11 13.90
N THR A 192 -1.47 9.76 14.26
CA THR A 192 -2.38 10.64 15.02
C THR A 192 -1.79 11.03 16.37
N ALA A 193 -1.23 10.07 17.12
CA ALA A 193 -0.56 10.36 18.38
C ALA A 193 0.65 11.31 18.20
N SER A 194 1.41 11.12 17.12
CA SER A 194 2.55 11.97 16.78
C SER A 194 2.10 13.38 16.39
N MET A 195 0.99 13.51 15.64
CA MET A 195 0.37 14.79 15.29
C MET A 195 -0.14 15.53 16.53
N GLY A 196 -0.71 14.82 17.52
CA GLY A 196 -1.07 15.41 18.81
C GLY A 196 0.13 16.02 19.55
N ASN A 197 1.24 15.29 19.62
CA ASN A 197 2.49 15.80 20.22
C ASN A 197 3.10 16.96 19.42
N PHE A 198 3.02 16.90 18.09
CA PHE A 198 3.50 17.95 17.20
C PHE A 198 2.69 19.23 17.38
N THR A 199 1.36 19.15 17.38
CA THR A 199 0.44 20.26 17.66
C THR A 199 0.72 20.91 19.02
N ALA A 200 0.90 20.09 20.06
CA ALA A 200 1.26 20.59 21.39
C ALA A 200 2.60 21.35 21.38
N THR A 201 3.58 20.87 20.62
CA THR A 201 4.89 21.51 20.49
C THR A 201 4.80 22.83 19.72
N VAL A 202 4.03 22.87 18.63
CA VAL A 202 3.78 24.09 17.84
C VAL A 202 3.09 25.15 18.69
N LYS A 203 2.07 24.78 19.46
CA LYS A 203 1.39 25.69 20.40
C LYS A 203 2.34 26.21 21.49
N ARG A 204 3.21 25.35 22.02
CA ARG A 204 4.26 25.75 22.98
C ARG A 204 5.25 26.73 22.35
N ASN A 205 5.66 26.52 21.09
CA ASN A 205 6.55 27.45 20.38
C ASN A 205 5.91 28.83 20.20
N ALA A 206 4.62 28.89 19.86
CA ALA A 206 3.89 30.15 19.76
C ALA A 206 3.88 30.93 21.08
N GLU A 207 3.65 30.23 22.20
CA GLU A 207 3.67 30.84 23.52
C GLU A 207 5.07 31.27 23.96
N SER A 208 6.09 30.43 23.72
CA SER A 208 7.49 30.79 24.00
C SER A 208 7.96 32.00 23.18
N ALA A 209 7.50 32.14 21.93
CA ALA A 209 7.79 33.31 21.12
C ALA A 209 7.14 34.59 21.69
N ARG A 210 5.91 34.50 22.21
CA ARG A 210 5.26 35.61 22.92
C ARG A 210 5.99 35.99 24.20
N GLU A 211 6.38 35.01 25.01
CA GLU A 211 7.15 35.24 26.23
C GLU A 211 8.51 35.90 25.92
N ALA A 212 9.22 35.38 24.93
CA ALA A 212 10.47 35.97 24.45
C ALA A 212 10.25 37.42 23.98
N SER A 213 9.18 37.71 23.23
CA SER A 213 8.84 39.07 22.81
C SER A 213 8.63 40.02 24.00
N MET A 214 8.01 39.57 25.09
CA MET A 214 7.83 40.39 26.29
C MET A 214 9.17 40.69 26.98
N LEU A 215 10.05 39.69 27.09
CA LEU A 215 11.39 39.84 27.68
C LEU A 215 12.25 40.80 26.85
N VAL A 216 12.21 40.67 25.52
CA VAL A 216 12.92 41.53 24.57
C VAL A 216 12.43 42.97 24.65
N ASN A 217 11.11 43.20 24.78
CA ASN A 217 10.57 44.55 24.98
C ASN A 217 11.06 45.17 26.30
N SER A 218 11.09 44.41 27.40
CA SER A 218 11.65 44.87 28.68
C SER A 218 13.15 45.20 28.58
N ALA A 219 13.92 44.41 27.83
CA ALA A 219 15.32 44.70 27.55
C ALA A 219 15.48 45.99 26.72
N SER A 220 14.59 46.23 25.76
CA SER A 220 14.53 47.48 24.98
C SER A 220 14.32 48.70 25.88
N ASP A 221 13.35 48.62 26.79
CA ASP A 221 13.05 49.70 27.74
C ASP A 221 14.26 50.01 28.64
N ASN A 222 14.97 48.97 29.10
CA ASN A 222 16.18 49.13 29.88
C ASN A 222 17.30 49.77 29.05
N ALA A 223 17.42 49.40 27.77
CA ALA A 223 18.41 49.99 26.88
C ALA A 223 18.13 51.49 26.62
N VAL A 224 16.86 51.86 26.42
CA VAL A 224 16.43 53.26 26.28
C VAL A 224 16.75 54.07 27.55
N LYS A 225 16.44 53.53 28.73
CA LYS A 225 16.80 54.15 30.01
C LYS A 225 18.32 54.31 30.17
N GLY A 226 19.09 53.29 29.79
CA GLY A 226 20.55 53.34 29.80
C GLY A 226 21.10 54.43 28.88
N GLY A 227 20.57 54.56 27.66
CA GLY A 227 20.90 55.64 26.73
C GLY A 227 20.63 57.03 27.30
N ALA A 228 19.51 57.21 28.01
CA ALA A 228 19.18 58.47 28.67
C ALA A 228 20.19 58.84 29.78
N VAL A 229 20.62 57.87 30.58
CA VAL A 229 21.66 58.07 31.60
C VAL A 229 23.00 58.45 30.96
N VAL A 230 23.38 57.78 29.88
CA VAL A 230 24.60 58.10 29.12
C VAL A 230 24.56 59.52 28.57
N ALA A 231 23.44 59.96 28.00
CA ALA A 231 23.26 61.33 27.53
C ALA A 231 23.40 62.37 28.66
N GLN A 232 22.93 62.06 29.86
CA GLN A 232 23.12 62.90 31.05
C GLN A 232 24.60 62.98 31.46
N VAL A 233 25.34 61.87 31.36
CA VAL A 233 26.80 61.84 31.63
C VAL A 233 27.56 62.70 30.60
N VAL A 234 27.22 62.62 29.32
CA VAL A 234 27.83 63.47 28.27
C VAL A 234 27.60 64.95 28.58
N THR A 235 26.37 65.32 28.94
CA THR A 235 26.01 66.71 29.33
C THR A 235 26.87 67.18 30.52
N THR A 236 27.01 66.34 31.54
CA THR A 236 27.80 66.63 32.75
C THR A 236 29.28 66.79 32.41
N MET A 237 29.84 65.93 31.55
CA MET A 237 31.23 66.05 31.08
C MET A 237 31.45 67.36 30.30
N GLY A 238 30.46 67.80 29.52
CA GLY A 238 30.45 69.11 28.88
C GLY A 238 30.55 70.26 29.89
N SER A 239 29.74 70.25 30.95
CA SER A 239 29.78 71.25 32.02
C SER A 239 31.10 71.25 32.81
N ILE A 240 31.69 70.07 33.05
CA ILE A 240 33.02 69.94 33.68
C ILE A 240 34.08 70.56 32.77
N LYS A 241 34.06 70.26 31.46
CA LYS A 241 35.00 70.82 30.47
C LYS A 241 34.90 72.35 30.41
N GLU A 242 33.70 72.90 30.46
CA GLU A 242 33.49 74.35 30.51
C GLU A 242 34.02 74.97 31.82
N SER A 243 33.72 74.34 32.96
CA SER A 243 34.20 74.78 34.27
C SER A 243 35.72 74.77 34.36
N SER A 244 36.37 73.73 33.84
CA SER A 244 37.83 73.63 33.78
C SER A 244 38.46 74.73 32.91
N ARG A 245 37.83 75.11 31.79
CA ARG A 245 38.28 76.26 30.97
C ARG A 245 38.25 77.56 31.75
N LYS A 246 37.16 77.84 32.48
CA LYS A 246 37.06 79.02 33.35
C LYS A 246 38.17 79.03 34.42
N ILE A 247 38.52 77.87 34.98
CA ILE A 247 39.64 77.77 35.92
C ILE A 247 40.96 78.13 35.23
N VAL A 248 41.23 77.62 34.02
CA VAL A 248 42.46 77.97 33.27
C VAL A 248 42.56 79.47 33.04
N ASP A 249 41.45 80.14 32.70
CA ASP A 249 41.42 81.59 32.50
C ASP A 249 41.75 82.35 33.80
N ILE A 250 41.16 81.92 34.93
CA ILE A 250 41.45 82.50 36.26
C ILE A 250 42.92 82.32 36.65
N ILE A 251 43.47 81.12 36.44
CA ILE A 251 44.89 80.83 36.71
C ILE A 251 45.79 81.69 35.81
N GLY A 252 45.38 81.96 34.57
CA GLY A 252 46.07 82.91 33.69
C GLY A 252 46.12 84.33 34.25
N VAL A 253 45.02 84.81 34.85
CA VAL A 253 44.99 86.11 35.54
C VAL A 253 45.90 86.09 36.77
N ILE A 254 45.91 85.02 37.57
CA ILE A 254 46.79 84.89 38.76
C ILE A 254 48.27 84.92 38.37
N ASP A 255 48.66 84.20 37.30
CA ASP A 255 50.02 84.24 36.77
C ASP A 255 50.40 85.66 36.30
N GLY A 256 49.46 86.37 35.65
CA GLY A 256 49.61 87.77 35.30
C GLY A 256 49.82 88.70 36.52
N ILE A 257 49.04 88.52 37.60
CA ILE A 257 49.19 89.26 38.86
C ILE A 257 50.55 88.96 39.51
N ALA A 258 50.97 87.69 39.53
CA ALA A 258 52.26 87.28 40.06
C ALA A 258 53.41 87.93 39.27
N PHE A 259 53.32 87.96 37.94
CA PHE A 259 54.30 88.65 37.09
C PHE A 259 54.34 90.15 37.37
N GLN A 260 53.20 90.83 37.42
CA GLN A 260 53.12 92.26 37.76
C GLN A 260 53.71 92.55 39.14
N THR A 261 53.40 91.72 40.14
CA THR A 261 53.92 91.85 41.51
C THR A 261 55.44 91.66 41.55
N ASN A 262 55.97 90.71 40.77
CA ASN A 262 57.42 90.50 40.64
C ASN A 262 58.14 91.71 40.01
N ILE A 263 57.53 92.38 39.01
CA ILE A 263 58.06 93.61 38.42
C ILE A 263 57.99 94.79 39.41
N LEU A 264 56.86 94.94 40.12
CA LEU A 264 56.69 95.96 41.17
C LEU A 264 57.73 95.79 42.29
N ALA A 265 57.95 94.56 42.74
CA ALA A 265 58.94 94.23 43.76
C ALA A 265 60.37 94.49 43.28
N LEU A 266 60.68 94.16 42.02
CA LEU A 266 61.98 94.50 41.42
C LEU A 266 62.20 96.02 41.40
N ASN A 267 61.22 96.80 40.94
CA ASN A 267 61.30 98.26 40.93
C ASN A 267 61.50 98.83 42.35
N ALA A 268 60.79 98.29 43.35
CA ALA A 268 60.94 98.67 44.75
C ALA A 268 62.34 98.32 45.30
N SER A 269 62.89 97.15 44.96
CA SER A 269 64.27 96.78 45.32
C SER A 269 65.30 97.74 44.72
N VAL A 270 65.10 98.18 43.47
CA VAL A 270 65.98 99.16 42.82
C VAL A 270 65.91 100.52 43.52
N GLU A 271 64.71 101.01 43.82
CA GLU A 271 64.56 102.32 44.50
C GLU A 271 65.06 102.28 45.95
N ALA A 272 64.88 101.15 46.64
CA ALA A 272 65.45 100.92 47.97
C ALA A 272 66.98 100.91 47.95
N ALA A 273 67.61 100.32 46.93
CA ALA A 273 69.07 100.39 46.74
C ALA A 273 69.55 101.81 46.47
N ARG A 274 68.74 102.61 45.76
CA ARG A 274 69.02 104.02 45.46
C ARG A 274 68.99 104.93 46.71
N ALA A 275 68.17 104.59 47.71
CA ALA A 275 68.07 105.30 48.99
C ALA A 275 69.20 104.99 50.00
N GLY A 276 70.13 104.08 49.67
CA GLY A 276 71.29 103.74 50.52
C GLY A 276 70.90 103.10 51.85
N GLU A 277 71.55 103.50 52.95
CA GLU A 277 71.32 102.93 54.30
C GLU A 277 69.88 103.12 54.81
N GLN A 278 69.16 104.17 54.36
CA GLN A 278 67.77 104.41 54.77
C GLN A 278 66.77 103.46 54.08
N GLY A 279 67.17 102.85 52.95
CA GLY A 279 66.33 101.93 52.17
C GLY A 279 66.46 100.45 52.57
N ARG A 280 67.37 100.12 53.50
CA ARG A 280 67.72 98.72 53.84
C ARG A 280 66.53 97.86 54.24
N GLY A 281 65.63 98.39 55.07
CA GLY A 281 64.40 97.69 55.48
C GLY A 281 63.43 97.46 54.31
N PHE A 282 63.29 98.45 53.43
CA PHE A 282 62.46 98.34 52.22
C PHE A 282 63.03 97.34 51.21
N ALA A 283 64.36 97.25 51.08
CA ALA A 283 65.01 96.29 50.18
C ALA A 283 64.73 94.83 50.58
N VAL A 284 64.70 94.54 51.89
CA VAL A 284 64.36 93.20 52.42
C VAL A 284 62.91 92.85 52.11
N VAL A 285 61.98 93.77 52.39
CA VAL A 285 60.55 93.55 52.08
C VAL A 285 60.33 93.37 50.58
N ALA A 286 60.97 94.18 49.73
CA ALA A 286 60.88 94.05 48.28
C ALA A 286 61.42 92.69 47.79
N THR A 287 62.50 92.19 48.38
CA THR A 287 63.04 90.86 48.06
C THR A 287 62.08 89.74 48.47
N GLU A 288 61.45 89.85 49.64
CA GLU A 288 60.46 88.86 50.12
C GLU A 288 59.20 88.85 49.25
N VAL A 289 58.67 90.03 48.89
CA VAL A 289 57.53 90.16 47.97
C VAL A 289 57.87 89.57 46.60
N ARG A 290 59.09 89.78 46.11
CA ARG A 290 59.57 89.19 44.85
C ARG A 290 59.60 87.66 44.92
N ASN A 291 60.12 87.10 46.01
CA ASN A 291 60.18 85.65 46.21
C ASN A 291 58.76 85.05 46.29
N LEU A 292 57.85 85.71 47.01
CA LEU A 292 56.44 85.31 47.08
C LEU A 292 55.75 85.35 45.72
N ALA A 293 56.04 86.36 44.90
CA ALA A 293 55.51 86.48 43.54
C ALA A 293 56.05 85.35 42.63
N GLN A 294 57.34 85.01 42.71
CA GLN A 294 57.91 83.88 41.98
C GLN A 294 57.32 82.53 42.41
N ARG A 295 57.11 82.34 43.72
CA ARG A 295 56.42 81.14 44.26
C ARG A 295 54.98 81.04 43.78
N SER A 296 54.26 82.17 43.73
CA SER A 296 52.88 82.21 43.21
C SER A 296 52.81 81.86 41.72
N ALA A 297 53.74 82.38 40.91
CA ALA A 297 53.82 82.04 39.48
C ALA A 297 54.14 80.55 39.25
N ALA A 298 55.06 79.98 40.04
CA ALA A 298 55.36 78.55 39.98
C ALA A 298 54.14 77.68 40.33
N ALA A 299 53.43 78.02 41.41
CA ALA A 299 52.21 77.33 41.81
C ALA A 299 51.09 77.47 40.77
N ALA A 300 50.91 78.66 40.19
CA ALA A 300 49.93 78.89 39.11
C ALA A 300 50.23 78.01 37.89
N LYS A 301 51.51 77.87 37.50
CA LYS A 301 51.93 77.01 36.40
C LYS A 301 51.67 75.52 36.67
N GLU A 302 51.90 75.07 37.90
CA GLU A 302 51.62 73.70 38.33
C GLU A 302 50.12 73.39 38.33
N ILE A 303 49.29 74.29 38.85
CA ILE A 303 47.82 74.17 38.79
C ILE A 303 47.35 74.14 37.33
N LYS A 304 47.89 75.01 36.47
CA LYS A 304 47.54 75.03 35.04
C LYS A 304 47.82 73.69 34.36
N ALA A 305 48.95 73.05 34.69
CA ALA A 305 49.30 71.72 34.17
C ALA A 305 48.32 70.64 34.65
N LEU A 306 47.94 70.64 35.94
CA LEU A 306 46.96 69.68 36.49
C LEU A 306 45.56 69.84 35.89
N ILE A 307 45.12 71.09 35.66
CA ILE A 307 43.84 71.35 35.00
C ILE A 307 43.88 70.93 33.53
N ALA A 308 45.00 71.17 32.82
CA ALA A 308 45.16 70.71 31.45
C ALA A 308 45.08 69.16 31.33
N ASP A 309 45.73 68.43 32.23
CA ASP A 309 45.62 66.96 32.32
C ASP A 309 44.18 66.52 32.64
N SER A 310 43.49 67.22 33.54
CA SER A 310 42.09 66.94 33.87
C SER A 310 41.15 67.15 32.66
N VAL A 311 41.37 68.20 31.86
CA VAL A 311 40.61 68.45 30.63
C VAL A 311 40.84 67.34 29.59
N ASP A 312 42.09 66.88 29.42
CA ASP A 312 42.39 65.77 28.51
C ASP A 312 41.71 64.47 28.94
N LYS A 313 41.71 64.16 30.24
CA LYS A 313 40.99 63.00 30.81
C LYS A 313 39.48 63.10 30.61
N VAL A 314 38.89 64.27 30.81
CA VAL A 314 37.46 64.52 30.56
C VAL A 314 37.12 64.38 29.07
N ASP A 315 37.99 64.85 28.17
CA ASP A 315 37.78 64.71 26.72
C ASP A 315 37.81 63.24 26.28
N LYS A 316 38.77 62.46 26.78
CA LYS A 316 38.84 61.00 26.58
C LYS A 316 37.61 60.29 27.14
N GLY A 317 37.20 60.64 28.37
CA GLY A 317 35.99 60.11 29.00
C GLY A 317 34.73 60.42 28.18
N SER A 318 34.60 61.65 27.70
CA SER A 318 33.47 62.07 26.86
C SER A 318 33.37 61.26 25.57
N LYS A 319 34.49 60.93 24.93
CA LYS A 319 34.51 60.09 23.71
C LYS A 319 34.05 58.65 23.99
N LEU A 320 34.50 58.07 25.10
CA LEU A 320 34.11 56.71 25.50
C LEU A 320 32.61 56.63 25.83
N VAL A 321 32.09 57.65 26.52
CA VAL A 321 30.67 57.73 26.88
C VAL A 321 29.81 57.97 25.63
N ASP A 322 30.25 58.82 24.70
CA ASP A 322 29.56 59.02 23.41
C ASP A 322 29.49 57.73 22.57
N GLN A 323 30.60 56.98 22.53
CA GLN A 323 30.62 55.65 21.90
C GLN A 323 29.67 54.68 22.59
N ALA A 324 29.64 54.64 23.92
CA ALA A 324 28.68 53.82 24.66
C ALA A 324 27.23 54.20 24.34
N GLY A 325 26.93 55.50 24.15
CA GLY A 325 25.61 55.99 23.74
C GLY A 325 25.16 55.41 22.40
N ARG A 326 26.05 55.43 21.40
CA ARG A 326 25.77 54.84 20.08
C ARG A 326 25.57 53.32 20.15
N THR A 327 26.36 52.61 20.96
CA THR A 327 26.14 51.17 21.18
C THR A 327 24.76 50.88 21.79
N MET A 328 24.26 51.74 22.67
CA MET A 328 22.89 51.58 23.21
C MET A 328 21.83 51.76 22.12
N GLU A 329 22.00 52.71 21.20
CA GLU A 329 21.09 52.90 20.06
C GLU A 329 21.08 51.68 19.12
N GLU A 330 22.25 51.12 18.83
CA GLU A 330 22.39 49.88 18.05
C GLU A 330 21.72 48.67 18.73
N ILE A 331 21.84 48.57 20.06
CA ILE A 331 21.13 47.54 20.85
C ILE A 331 19.62 47.71 20.70
N VAL A 332 19.08 48.92 20.88
CA VAL A 332 17.64 49.17 20.73
C VAL A 332 17.16 48.80 19.32
N SER A 333 17.93 49.13 18.28
CA SER A 333 17.59 48.74 16.90
C SER A 333 17.60 47.23 16.71
N SER A 334 18.61 46.53 17.25
CA SER A 334 18.72 45.07 17.14
C SER A 334 17.60 44.35 17.88
N VAL A 335 17.26 44.82 19.08
CA VAL A 335 16.17 44.30 19.92
C VAL A 335 14.82 44.44 19.21
N ARG A 336 14.56 45.56 18.53
CA ARG A 336 13.34 45.73 17.71
C ARG A 336 13.22 44.70 16.59
N ASN A 337 14.33 44.38 15.92
CA ASN A 337 14.34 43.34 14.90
C ASN A 337 14.00 41.97 15.49
N VAL A 338 14.54 41.64 16.68
CA VAL A 338 14.21 40.38 17.37
C VAL A 338 12.72 40.32 17.75
N THR A 339 12.12 41.43 18.22
CA THR A 339 10.67 41.49 18.48
C THR A 339 9.84 41.20 17.23
N SER A 340 10.24 41.71 16.07
CA SER A 340 9.58 41.41 14.78
C SER A 340 9.63 39.93 14.46
N ILE A 341 10.82 39.32 14.56
CA ILE A 341 11.02 37.88 14.30
C ILE A 341 10.18 37.02 15.23
N MET A 342 10.12 37.36 16.53
CA MET A 342 9.29 36.63 17.50
C MET A 342 7.80 36.73 17.15
N SER A 343 7.35 37.89 16.66
CA SER A 343 5.95 38.08 16.23
C SER A 343 5.62 37.24 15.00
N GLU A 344 6.53 37.15 14.03
CA GLU A 344 6.40 36.28 12.85
C GLU A 344 6.39 34.80 13.23
N ILE A 345 7.28 34.36 14.14
CA ILE A 345 7.30 32.98 14.64
C ILE A 345 5.98 32.62 15.34
N ALA A 346 5.45 33.54 16.17
CA ALA A 346 4.18 33.31 16.86
C ALA A 346 3.01 33.19 15.86
N ALA A 347 2.97 34.05 14.83
CA ALA A 347 1.95 33.99 13.79
C ALA A 347 2.05 32.69 12.96
N ALA A 348 3.24 32.35 12.48
CA ALA A 348 3.48 31.14 11.70
C ALA A 348 3.18 29.86 12.51
N SER A 349 3.46 29.86 13.82
CA SER A 349 3.12 28.73 14.69
C SER A 349 1.61 28.57 14.87
N ILE A 350 0.84 29.67 14.90
CA ILE A 350 -0.63 29.59 14.97
C ILE A 350 -1.20 29.07 13.66
N GLU A 351 -0.69 29.54 12.52
CA GLU A 351 -1.08 29.06 11.19
C GLU A 351 -0.80 27.57 11.05
N GLN A 352 0.43 27.11 11.38
CA GLN A 352 0.78 25.69 11.40
C GLN A 352 -0.15 24.86 12.30
N SER A 353 -0.53 25.38 13.47
CA SER A 353 -1.46 24.66 14.36
C SER A 353 -2.82 24.47 13.72
N ASN A 354 -3.33 25.48 13.01
CA ASN A 354 -4.62 25.39 12.31
C ASN A 354 -4.53 24.44 11.12
N ASP A 355 -3.45 24.49 10.35
CA ASP A 355 -3.22 23.59 9.22
C ASP A 355 -3.15 22.12 9.65
N ILE A 356 -2.58 21.85 10.83
CA ILE A 356 -2.55 20.48 11.40
C ILE A 356 -3.94 20.03 11.85
N GLU A 357 -4.79 20.94 12.35
CA GLU A 357 -6.17 20.61 12.75
C GLU A 357 -7.09 20.31 11.56
N GLU A 358 -6.76 20.78 10.34
CA GLU A 358 -7.52 20.48 9.11
C GLU A 358 -7.21 19.10 8.48
N VAL A 359 -6.10 18.44 8.87
CA VAL A 359 -5.62 17.16 8.29
C VAL A 359 -6.06 15.95 9.10
#